data_AF-A0A0P0N2Y2-F1
#
_entry.id   AF-A0A0P0N2Y2-F1
#
_cell.length_a   1.000
_cell.length_b   1.000
_cell.length_c   1.000
_cell.angle_alpha   90.00
_cell.angle_beta   90.00
_cell.angle_gamma   90.00
#
_symmetry.space_group_name_H-M   'P 1'
#
loop_
_entity.id
_entity.type
_entity.pdbx_description
1 polymer ?
#
loop_
_entity_poly.entity_id
_entity_poly.type
_entity_poly.pdbx_seq_one_letter_code
_entity_poly.pdbx_strand_id
1 'polypeptide(L)' 'MVLLQIARREEHQVGKYRVTLLYDSEGRVVGALIEGPRLSKPVYIAVHEQTAPKIPKQVKKFLAKHGFKVA' A
#
# COMPACT_ATOMS: atom_id res chain seq x y z
N MET A 1 6.20 19.84 13.26
CA MET A 1 5.26 18.90 12.61
C MET A 1 5.84 18.55 11.25
N VAL A 2 6.24 17.29 11.03
CA VAL A 2 6.76 16.86 9.73
C VAL A 2 5.56 16.54 8.84
N LEU A 3 5.34 17.34 7.79
CA LEU A 3 4.40 16.97 6.74
C LEU A 3 4.98 15.75 6.00
N LEU A 4 4.23 14.65 5.96
CA LEU A 4 4.54 13.50 5.11
C LEU A 4 4.47 13.96 3.64
N GLN A 5 5.61 14.32 3.06
CA GLN A 5 5.72 14.58 1.64
C GLN A 5 5.97 13.26 0.91
N ILE A 6 5.02 12.88 0.06
CA ILE A 6 5.21 11.75 -0.85
C ILE A 6 6.17 12.20 -1.96
N ALA A 7 7.40 11.71 -1.91
CA ALA A 7 8.43 12.08 -2.88
C ALA A 7 8.37 11.20 -4.13
N ARG A 8 7.97 9.93 -3.99
CA ARG A 8 7.91 8.97 -5.10
C ARG A 8 6.72 8.05 -4.97
N ARG A 9 6.20 7.63 -6.13
CA ARG A 9 5.15 6.62 -6.26
C ARG A 9 5.66 5.52 -7.17
N GLU A 10 5.49 4.27 -6.77
CA GLU A 10 5.84 3.11 -7.59
C GLU A 10 4.64 2.19 -7.73
N GLU A 11 4.38 1.73 -8.94
CA GLU A 11 3.19 0.96 -9.25
C GLU A 11 3.53 -0.48 -9.56
N HIS A 12 2.76 -1.38 -8.97
CA HIS A 12 2.88 -2.81 -9.18
C HIS A 12 1.52 -3.42 -9.48
N GLN A 13 1.51 -4.30 -10.48
CA GLN A 13 0.34 -5.11 -10.77
C GLN A 13 0.44 -6.44 -10.03
N VAL A 14 -0.50 -6.68 -9.11
CA VAL A 14 -0.58 -7.90 -8.31
C VAL A 14 -1.86 -8.64 -8.69
N GLY A 15 -1.75 -9.47 -9.72
CA GLY A 15 -2.90 -10.12 -10.34
C GLY A 15 -3.82 -9.07 -10.99
N LYS A 16 -5.09 -9.01 -10.56
CA LYS A 16 -6.07 -8.02 -11.05
C LYS A 16 -6.08 -6.70 -10.26
N TYR A 17 -5.11 -6.50 -9.37
CA TYR A 17 -5.05 -5.33 -8.49
C TYR A 17 -3.85 -4.47 -8.85
N ARG A 18 -4.05 -3.16 -8.81
CA ARG A 18 -3.00 -2.16 -8.92
C ARG A 18 -2.63 -1.74 -7.51
N VAL A 19 -1.35 -1.85 -7.17
CA VAL A 19 -0.80 -1.45 -5.87
C VAL A 19 0.21 -0.35 -6.12
N THR A 20 -0.08 0.85 -5.64
CA THR A 20 0.84 1.99 -5.71
C THR A 20 1.49 2.19 -4.34
N LEU A 21 2.78 1.90 -4.25
CA LEU A 21 3.60 2.18 -3.08
C LEU A 21 3.97 3.67 -3.07
N LEU A 22 3.87 4.29 -1.90
CA LEU A 22 4.17 5.69 -1.67
C LEU A 22 5.42 5.75 -0.80
N TYR A 23 6.40 6.53 -1.25
CA TYR A 23 7.69 6.67 -0.59
C TYR A 23 7.89 8.10 -0.09
N ASP A 24 8.55 8.23 1.05
CA ASP A 24 9.08 9.51 1.52
C ASP A 24 10.36 9.91 0.75
N SER A 25 10.91 11.08 1.08
CA SER A 25 12.16 11.60 0.52
C SER A 25 13.39 10.77 0.87
N GLU A 26 13.33 9.94 1.91
CA GLU A 26 14.41 9.02 2.31
C GLU A 26 14.33 7.68 1.57
N GLY A 27 13.34 7.50 0.69
CA GLY A 27 13.12 6.27 -0.06
C GLY A 27 12.47 5.16 0.77
N ARG A 28 11.85 5.48 1.91
CA ARG A 28 11.12 4.52 2.73
C ARG A 28 9.66 4.48 2.32
N VAL A 29 9.08 3.28 2.29
CA VAL A 29 7.65 3.12 2.01
C VAL A 29 6.85 3.61 3.22
N VAL A 30 5.98 4.59 3.00
CA VAL A 30 5.11 5.17 4.03
C VAL A 30 3.66 4.70 3.92
N GLY A 31 3.23 4.29 2.73
CA GLY A 31 1.88 3.80 2.50
C GLY A 31 1.70 3.12 1.15
N ALA A 32 0.53 2.52 0.97
CA ALA A 32 0.13 1.87 -0.27
C ALA A 32 -1.30 2.25 -0.62
N LEU A 33 -1.56 2.49 -1.90
CA LEU A 33 -2.89 2.61 -2.47
C LEU A 33 -3.20 1.32 -3.24
N ILE A 34 -4.34 0.70 -2.96
CA ILE A 34 -4.78 -0.53 -3.63
C ILE A 34 -6.07 -0.26 -4.38
N GLU A 35 -6.07 -0.60 -5.67
CA GLU A 35 -7.22 -0.49 -6.56
C GLU A 35 -7.47 -1.84 -7.24
N GLY A 36 -8.73 -2.15 -7.51
CA GLY A 36 -9.08 -3.40 -8.19
C GLY A 36 -10.56 -3.74 -8.20
N PRO A 37 -10.97 -4.78 -8.94
CA PRO A 37 -12.36 -5.04 -9.27
C PRO A 37 -13.26 -5.45 -8.10
N ARG A 38 -12.69 -5.85 -6.95
CA ARG A 38 -13.47 -6.18 -5.73
C ARG A 38 -13.42 -5.09 -4.67
N LEU A 39 -12.83 -3.94 -4.99
CA LEU A 39 -12.78 -2.78 -4.11
C LEU A 39 -13.76 -1.74 -4.68
N SER A 40 -14.73 -1.33 -3.86
CA SER A 40 -15.69 -0.29 -4.25
C SER A 40 -15.04 1.09 -4.38
N LYS A 41 -13.88 1.28 -3.76
CA LYS A 41 -13.05 2.48 -3.82
C LYS A 41 -11.57 2.11 -3.58
N PRO A 42 -10.62 2.94 -4.02
CA PRO A 42 -9.22 2.77 -3.66
C PRO A 42 -9.05 2.66 -2.14
N VAL A 43 -8.25 1.70 -1.69
CA VAL A 43 -7.94 1.48 -0.28
C VAL A 43 -6.54 2.00 -0.02
N TYR A 44 -6.42 3.00 0.86
CA TYR A 44 -5.13 3.46 1.36
C TYR A 44 -4.78 2.72 2.64
N ILE A 45 -3.52 2.29 2.78
CA ILE A 45 -2.98 1.66 3.98
C ILE A 45 -1.66 2.36 4.31
N ALA A 46 -1.50 2.86 5.53
CA ALA A 46 -0.21 3.33 6.03
C ALA A 46 0.63 2.16 6.56
N VAL A 47 1.96 2.21 6.37
CA VAL A 47 2.85 1.07 6.69
C VAL A 47 2.83 0.69 8.19
N HIS A 48 2.65 1.67 9.06
CA HIS A 48 2.63 1.49 10.52
C HIS A 48 1.25 1.16 11.09
N GLU A 49 0.18 1.30 10.29
CA GLU A 49 -1.17 1.06 10.74
C GLU A 49 -1.49 -0.43 10.68
N GLN A 50 -1.82 -1.03 11.83
CA GLN A 50 -2.37 -2.39 11.84
C GLN A 50 -3.80 -2.34 11.35
N THR A 51 -3.99 -2.75 10.10
CA THR A 51 -5.30 -2.82 9.47
C THR A 51 -5.55 -4.23 8.96
N ALA A 52 -6.83 -4.64 8.95
CA ALA A 52 -7.29 -5.88 8.34
C ALA A 52 -8.17 -5.59 7.11
N PRO A 53 -7.62 -4.98 6.03
CA PRO A 53 -8.41 -4.60 4.87
C PRO A 53 -8.91 -5.86 4.14
N LYS A 54 -10.13 -5.75 3.58
CA LYS A 54 -10.73 -6.77 2.74
C LYS A 54 -10.07 -6.80 1.35
N ILE A 55 -8.80 -7.16 1.31
CA ILE A 55 -7.98 -7.32 0.11
C ILE A 55 -7.55 -8.79 -0.07
N PRO A 56 -7.25 -9.22 -1.31
CA PRO A 56 -6.84 -10.60 -1.56
C PRO A 56 -5.53 -10.98 -0.85
N LYS A 57 -5.40 -12.27 -0.53
CA LYS A 57 -4.20 -12.84 0.13
C LYS A 57 -2.91 -12.55 -0.64
N GLN A 58 -2.94 -12.50 -1.97
CA GLN A 58 -1.76 -12.17 -2.79
C GLN A 58 -1.30 -10.72 -2.58
N VAL A 59 -2.25 -9.78 -2.49
CA VAL A 59 -1.94 -8.36 -2.20
C VAL A 59 -1.40 -8.22 -0.78
N LYS A 60 -2.00 -8.92 0.21
CA LYS A 60 -1.46 -8.94 1.58
C LYS A 60 -0.02 -9.44 1.63
N LYS A 61 0.29 -10.53 0.93
CA LYS A 61 1.65 -11.07 0.82
C LYS A 61 2.62 -10.09 0.15
N PHE A 62 2.16 -9.39 -0.89
CA PHE A 62 2.95 -8.36 -1.55
C PHE A 62 3.28 -7.23 -0.55
N LEU A 63 2.27 -6.67 0.12
CA LEU A 63 2.46 -5.60 1.11
C LEU A 63 3.35 -6.04 2.28
N ALA A 64 3.23 -7.27 2.77
CA ALA A 64 4.08 -7.79 3.84
C ALA A 64 5.58 -7.77 3.48
N LYS A 65 5.95 -8.00 2.20
CA LYS A 65 7.34 -7.88 1.73
C LYS A 65 7.89 -6.45 1.81
N HIS A 66 7.01 -5.46 1.76
CA HIS A 66 7.35 -4.03 1.85
C HIS A 66 7.16 -3.46 3.26
N GLY A 67 7.02 -4.32 4.29
CA GLY A 67 7.01 -3.91 5.70
C GLY A 67 5.63 -3.56 6.28
N PHE A 68 4.55 -3.74 5.52
CA PHE A 68 3.19 -3.47 6.01
C PHE A 68 2.72 -4.53 7.00
N LYS A 69 2.09 -4.09 8.08
CA LYS A 69 1.45 -4.96 9.09
C LYS A 69 -0.01 -5.24 8.73
N VAL A 70 -0.21 -6.03 7.68
CA VAL A 70 -1.54 -6.48 7.22
C VAL A 70 -1.85 -7.89 7.74
N ALA A 71 -2.89 -8.03 8.56
CA ALA A 71 -3.38 -9.32 9.09
C ALA A 71 -4.34 -10.01 8.10
#